data_AF-C9R9E7-F1
#
_entry.id   AF-C9R9E7-F1
#
_cell.length_a   1.000
_cell.length_b   1.000
_cell.length_c   1.000
_cell.angle_alpha   90.00
_cell.angle_beta   90.00
_cell.angle_gamma   90.00
#
_symmetry.space_group_name_H-M   'P 1'
#
loop_
_entity.id
_entity.type
_entity.pdbx_description
1 polymer ?
#
loop_
_entity_poly.entity_id
_entity_poly.type
_entity_poly.pdbx_seq_one_letter_code
_entity_poly.pdbx_strand_id
1 'polypeptide(L)'
;MRRKSFLVITLSVWLCLSLALGAAAQTRSPQEMLLDQIGDFSGIYSGEFYDKSFGKGQLKITRFSGSLAQELGMNLQGAIIDLDSKLNTPEKKMSVEMQVNLQGKTYPVRIYFDGDKLILDKSFLELVQHMLPPDALPPGDIQQLPRYLYLQGPEIGNLWKTMSDYRDQQMPSEFRELLRFFLEAIPSKYFHVTPTKFTLELDQTGWEEVLYNLVEKVKNEKERFAGIIADIVAQSAPPEVMLPGAKSPEEMKAEIKADIIRSIENAVKSGDYPTREGVRELAQNFRLKEFRYQASLLPGGAKELKAAWIFADQGKTLGELEVHSSCEGTRSNFQGTTNLKLNLSLPDGNIRVNGALTSNVSIRGQKADSRAVITARAVDEKTEELYLDAELVAESISQVDPEVKVETPKLTPENSLNLTALMPGPAPTPVVPGGGVIITINGQPLFTEPPAFIDRNGRTMVPARALAEALGCKVEWIETNKEVRVTKGDQVIRMYIGQSAYTVNGTTQKMDTAPIIVDDRTFVPLRFVAQELGVKLDVTQKDGLTVVNVLTQ
;
A
#
# COMPACT_ATOMS: atom_id res chain seq x y z
N MET A 1 -16.99 -62.94 -48.91
CA MET A 1 -17.59 -61.87 -48.07
C MET A 1 -16.95 -61.69 -46.68
N ARG A 2 -15.70 -62.13 -46.39
CA ARG A 2 -15.10 -61.99 -45.04
C ARG A 2 -13.84 -61.11 -44.92
N ARG A 3 -13.31 -60.53 -46.00
CA ARG A 3 -12.12 -59.65 -45.94
C ARG A 3 -12.43 -58.15 -45.80
N LYS A 4 -13.54 -57.66 -46.36
CA LYS A 4 -13.92 -56.23 -46.23
C LYS A 4 -14.48 -55.90 -44.84
N SER A 5 -15.24 -56.79 -44.20
CA SER A 5 -15.73 -56.58 -42.82
C SER A 5 -14.63 -56.69 -41.77
N PHE A 6 -13.62 -57.55 -41.97
CA PHE A 6 -12.49 -57.64 -41.04
C PHE A 6 -11.64 -56.37 -41.11
N LEU A 7 -11.34 -55.86 -42.31
CA LEU A 7 -10.55 -54.64 -42.51
C LEU A 7 -11.25 -53.38 -41.96
N VAL A 8 -12.59 -53.29 -42.07
CA VAL A 8 -13.38 -52.21 -41.47
C VAL A 8 -13.43 -52.33 -39.94
N ILE A 9 -13.55 -53.53 -39.38
CA ILE A 9 -13.50 -53.73 -37.92
C ILE A 9 -12.09 -53.49 -37.38
N THR A 10 -11.03 -53.87 -38.11
CA THR A 10 -9.65 -53.60 -37.68
C THR A 10 -9.33 -52.11 -37.78
N LEU A 11 -9.74 -51.42 -38.85
CA LEU A 11 -9.61 -49.95 -38.93
C LEU A 11 -10.48 -49.24 -37.90
N SER A 12 -11.69 -49.71 -37.59
CA SER A 12 -12.55 -49.10 -36.57
C SER A 12 -12.00 -49.33 -35.17
N VAL A 13 -11.41 -50.50 -34.88
CA VAL A 13 -10.72 -50.77 -33.61
C VAL A 13 -9.42 -49.96 -33.53
N TRP A 14 -8.69 -49.77 -34.64
CA TRP A 14 -7.48 -48.93 -34.68
C TRP A 14 -7.80 -47.43 -34.60
N LEU A 15 -8.90 -46.95 -35.20
CA LEU A 15 -9.40 -45.58 -35.07
C LEU A 15 -10.02 -45.33 -33.69
N CYS A 16 -10.70 -46.31 -33.09
CA CYS A 16 -11.17 -46.23 -31.71
C CYS A 16 -10.02 -46.32 -30.70
N LEU A 17 -8.94 -47.05 -30.99
CA LEU A 17 -7.72 -47.06 -30.16
C LEU A 17 -6.85 -45.82 -30.38
N SER A 18 -6.87 -45.19 -31.56
CA SER A 18 -6.21 -43.89 -31.79
C SER A 18 -7.02 -42.70 -31.27
N LEU A 19 -8.32 -42.88 -31.02
CA LEU A 19 -9.17 -41.93 -30.28
C LEU A 19 -9.21 -42.20 -28.76
N ALA A 20 -8.73 -43.37 -28.30
CA ALA A 20 -8.67 -43.74 -26.88
C ALA A 20 -7.29 -43.61 -26.23
N LEU A 21 -6.21 -43.38 -26.99
CA LEU A 21 -4.88 -43.07 -26.46
C LEU A 21 -4.27 -41.94 -27.28
N GLY A 22 -4.53 -40.71 -26.82
CA GLY A 22 -4.09 -39.50 -27.50
C GLY A 22 -4.78 -38.22 -27.02
N ALA A 23 -5.79 -38.29 -26.16
CA ALA A 23 -5.84 -37.29 -25.09
C ALA A 23 -4.67 -37.62 -24.17
N ALA A 24 -3.47 -37.16 -24.51
CA ALA A 24 -2.67 -36.59 -23.46
C ALA A 24 -3.62 -35.59 -22.80
N ALA A 25 -4.28 -35.98 -21.70
CA ALA A 25 -4.67 -35.00 -20.71
C ALA A 25 -3.35 -34.27 -20.48
N GLN A 26 -3.23 -33.10 -21.10
CA GLN A 26 -2.00 -32.33 -21.12
C GLN A 26 -1.65 -32.24 -19.64
N THR A 27 -0.62 -32.98 -19.22
CA THR A 27 -0.32 -33.12 -17.81
C THR A 27 0.01 -31.71 -17.38
N ARG A 28 -0.93 -31.07 -16.67
CA ARG A 28 -0.84 -29.64 -16.35
C ARG A 28 0.52 -29.42 -15.72
N SER A 29 1.15 -28.32 -16.09
CA SER A 29 2.42 -27.97 -15.45
C SER A 29 2.18 -27.84 -13.93
N PRO A 30 3.16 -28.19 -13.07
CA PRO A 30 3.03 -27.98 -11.64
C PRO A 30 2.62 -26.54 -11.27
N GLN A 31 3.06 -25.55 -12.06
CA GLN A 31 2.68 -24.15 -11.92
C GLN A 31 1.18 -23.92 -12.20
N GLU A 32 0.61 -24.52 -13.25
CA GLU A 32 -0.83 -24.46 -13.53
C GLU A 32 -1.65 -25.19 -12.48
N MET A 33 -1.17 -26.33 -11.97
CA MET A 33 -1.82 -27.03 -10.87
C MET A 33 -1.86 -26.17 -9.60
N LEU A 34 -0.76 -25.48 -9.28
CA LEU A 34 -0.70 -24.55 -8.16
C LEU A 34 -1.60 -23.34 -8.39
N LEU A 35 -1.56 -22.77 -9.59
CA LEU A 35 -2.42 -21.63 -9.94
C LEU A 35 -3.89 -22.00 -9.94
N ASP A 36 -4.28 -23.24 -10.25
CA ASP A 36 -5.66 -23.70 -10.08
C ASP A 36 -6.00 -23.86 -8.60
N GLN A 37 -5.08 -24.39 -7.78
CA GLN A 37 -5.28 -24.51 -6.33
C GLN A 37 -5.35 -23.17 -5.58
N ILE A 38 -4.68 -22.14 -6.10
CA ILE A 38 -4.70 -20.76 -5.56
C ILE A 38 -5.79 -19.91 -6.26
N GLY A 39 -6.00 -20.13 -7.55
CA GLY A 39 -6.86 -19.36 -8.45
C GLY A 39 -8.30 -19.84 -8.49
N ASP A 40 -8.60 -21.09 -8.09
CA ASP A 40 -9.83 -21.41 -7.35
C ASP A 40 -9.70 -20.74 -5.98
N PHE A 41 -9.71 -19.41 -5.99
CA PHE A 41 -9.93 -18.58 -4.82
C PHE A 41 -11.39 -18.81 -4.42
N SER A 42 -11.69 -20.02 -3.94
CA SER A 42 -12.71 -20.17 -2.95
C SER A 42 -12.25 -19.26 -1.82
N GLY A 43 -12.78 -18.05 -1.78
CA GLY A 43 -12.71 -17.24 -0.58
C GLY A 43 -13.01 -18.15 0.61
N ILE A 44 -12.44 -17.82 1.77
CA ILE A 44 -12.68 -18.62 2.97
C ILE A 44 -14.19 -18.88 3.11
N TYR A 45 -15.01 -17.87 2.78
CA TYR A 45 -16.47 -17.90 2.74
C TYR A 45 -17.08 -18.54 1.47
N SER A 46 -18.23 -19.20 1.64
CA SER A 46 -19.10 -19.56 0.52
C SER A 46 -19.63 -18.30 -0.19
N GLY A 47 -20.01 -18.41 -1.47
CA GLY A 47 -20.57 -17.29 -2.24
C GLY A 47 -21.79 -16.65 -1.55
N GLU A 48 -22.57 -17.43 -0.81
CA GLU A 48 -23.75 -16.97 -0.07
C GLU A 48 -23.45 -15.83 0.93
N PHE A 49 -22.24 -15.82 1.54
CA PHE A 49 -21.83 -14.73 2.44
C PHE A 49 -21.71 -13.37 1.73
N TYR A 50 -21.40 -13.39 0.43
CA TYR A 50 -21.27 -12.20 -0.41
C TYR A 50 -22.59 -11.76 -1.04
N ASP A 51 -23.65 -12.56 -0.96
CA ASP A 51 -24.99 -12.16 -1.41
C ASP A 51 -25.73 -11.39 -0.32
N LYS A 52 -25.99 -12.07 0.80
CA LYS A 52 -26.79 -11.57 1.90
C LYS A 52 -26.29 -12.13 3.22
N SER A 53 -25.77 -11.26 4.06
CA SER A 53 -25.18 -11.65 5.33
C SER A 53 -25.30 -10.55 6.38
N PHE A 54 -25.18 -10.97 7.63
CA PHE A 54 -24.86 -10.05 8.72
C PHE A 54 -23.55 -10.45 9.38
N GLY A 55 -22.86 -9.48 9.95
CA GLY A 55 -21.64 -9.67 10.70
C GLY A 55 -21.72 -8.98 12.05
N LYS A 56 -21.07 -9.57 13.05
CA LYS A 56 -20.74 -8.95 14.32
C LYS A 56 -19.25 -9.04 14.53
N GLY A 57 -18.64 -7.97 15.00
CA GLY A 57 -17.21 -7.94 15.28
C GLY A 57 -16.93 -7.18 16.57
N GLN A 58 -15.83 -7.53 17.21
CA GLN A 58 -15.25 -6.73 18.27
C GLN A 58 -13.75 -6.57 18.01
N LEU A 59 -13.28 -5.34 18.08
CA LEU A 59 -11.86 -5.01 18.14
C LEU A 59 -11.55 -4.46 19.52
N LYS A 60 -10.55 -5.00 20.20
CA LYS A 60 -10.15 -4.55 21.53
C LYS A 60 -8.65 -4.32 21.60
N ILE A 61 -8.27 -3.14 22.06
CA ILE A 61 -6.88 -2.82 22.40
C ILE A 61 -6.67 -3.19 23.87
N THR A 62 -6.05 -4.35 24.15
CA THR A 62 -5.87 -4.87 25.51
C THR A 62 -4.63 -4.28 26.19
N ARG A 63 -3.59 -3.98 25.42
CA ARG A 63 -2.36 -3.31 25.86
C ARG A 63 -2.02 -2.20 24.87
N PHE A 64 -1.64 -1.05 25.39
CA PHE A 64 -1.11 0.06 24.58
C PHE A 64 -0.34 1.01 25.48
N SER A 65 0.99 0.97 25.41
CA SER A 65 1.87 1.77 26.27
C SER A 65 3.22 2.02 25.60
N GLY A 66 4.08 2.79 26.25
CA GLY A 66 5.40 3.21 25.75
C GLY A 66 5.44 4.69 25.38
N SER A 67 6.62 5.22 25.05
CA SER A 67 6.80 6.64 24.71
C SER A 67 6.00 7.06 23.47
N LEU A 68 5.87 6.19 22.46
CA LEU A 68 5.03 6.48 21.28
C LEU A 68 3.55 6.62 21.63
N ALA A 69 3.05 5.83 22.58
CA ALA A 69 1.67 5.95 23.07
C ALA A 69 1.45 7.28 23.82
N GLN A 70 2.49 7.81 24.47
CA GLN A 70 2.45 9.11 25.15
C GLN A 70 2.48 10.26 24.14
N GLU A 71 3.32 10.17 23.10
CA GLU A 71 3.42 11.17 22.02
C GLU A 71 2.11 11.34 21.24
N LEU A 72 1.38 10.25 21.01
CA LEU A 72 0.06 10.30 20.37
C LEU A 72 -0.98 11.09 21.18
N GLY A 73 -0.72 11.40 22.45
CA GLY A 73 -1.63 12.16 23.31
C GLY A 73 -2.97 11.46 23.59
N MET A 74 -3.15 10.22 23.14
CA MET A 74 -4.38 9.44 23.26
C MET A 74 -4.12 8.08 23.90
N ASN A 75 -4.72 7.87 25.08
CA ASN A 75 -4.74 6.54 25.69
C ASN A 75 -5.76 5.63 24.97
N LEU A 76 -5.26 4.71 24.14
CA LEU A 76 -6.04 3.70 23.45
C LEU A 76 -6.20 2.40 24.24
N GLN A 77 -5.52 2.25 25.38
CA GLN A 77 -5.61 1.02 26.17
C GLN A 77 -7.03 0.84 26.70
N GLY A 78 -7.58 -0.36 26.49
CA GLY A 78 -8.95 -0.70 26.84
C GLY A 78 -9.99 -0.20 25.84
N ALA A 79 -9.59 0.46 24.74
CA ALA A 79 -10.53 0.85 23.70
C ALA A 79 -11.18 -0.38 23.06
N ILE A 80 -12.48 -0.28 22.79
CA ILE A 80 -13.30 -1.34 22.20
C ILE A 80 -14.08 -0.76 21.03
N ILE A 81 -14.08 -1.44 19.89
CA ILE A 81 -14.95 -1.17 18.76
C ILE A 81 -15.84 -2.38 18.59
N ASP A 82 -17.12 -2.25 18.96
CA ASP A 82 -18.14 -3.23 18.60
C ASP A 82 -18.69 -2.85 17.23
N LEU A 83 -18.84 -3.82 16.33
CA LEU A 83 -19.25 -3.64 14.94
C LEU A 83 -20.42 -4.56 14.63
N ASP A 84 -21.48 -4.03 14.05
CA ASP A 84 -22.57 -4.78 13.42
C ASP A 84 -22.63 -4.39 11.94
N SER A 85 -22.54 -5.38 11.04
CA SER A 85 -22.62 -5.16 9.60
C SER A 85 -23.78 -5.93 8.98
N LYS A 86 -24.34 -5.37 7.91
CA LYS A 86 -25.34 -6.03 7.06
C LYS A 86 -24.98 -5.81 5.61
N LEU A 87 -25.12 -6.84 4.80
CA LEU A 87 -24.82 -6.83 3.38
C LEU A 87 -26.02 -7.36 2.60
N ASN A 88 -26.41 -6.65 1.55
CA ASN A 88 -27.36 -7.11 0.54
C ASN A 88 -26.86 -6.65 -0.83
N THR A 89 -25.99 -7.47 -1.42
CA THR A 89 -25.34 -7.21 -2.71
C THR A 89 -26.34 -7.15 -3.88
N PRO A 90 -27.41 -7.98 -3.95
CA PRO A 90 -28.44 -7.84 -4.98
C PRO A 90 -29.09 -6.45 -5.04
N GLU A 91 -29.29 -5.81 -3.87
CA GLU A 91 -29.80 -4.44 -3.80
C GLU A 91 -28.68 -3.38 -3.84
N LYS A 92 -27.41 -3.79 -3.88
CA LYS A 92 -26.22 -2.93 -3.76
C LYS A 92 -26.26 -2.06 -2.50
N LYS A 93 -26.56 -2.69 -1.37
CA LYS A 93 -26.67 -2.03 -0.07
C LYS A 93 -25.84 -2.70 1.00
N MET A 94 -25.20 -1.90 1.83
CA MET A 94 -24.46 -2.34 3.01
C MET A 94 -24.62 -1.30 4.12
N SER A 95 -24.66 -1.76 5.36
CA SER A 95 -24.59 -0.88 6.53
C SER A 95 -23.55 -1.41 7.50
N VAL A 96 -22.78 -0.51 8.10
CA VAL A 96 -21.86 -0.78 9.19
C VAL A 96 -22.19 0.16 10.33
N GLU A 97 -22.61 -0.39 11.45
CA GLU A 97 -22.83 0.33 12.69
C GLU A 97 -21.73 -0.06 13.67
N MET A 98 -21.09 0.93 14.28
CA MET A 98 -20.02 0.72 15.25
C MET A 98 -20.32 1.46 16.55
N GLN A 99 -19.93 0.87 17.67
CA GLN A 99 -19.84 1.54 18.97
C GLN A 99 -18.37 1.60 19.36
N VAL A 100 -17.78 2.79 19.25
CA VAL A 100 -16.38 3.03 19.60
C VAL A 100 -16.32 3.52 21.03
N ASN A 101 -15.88 2.66 21.93
CA ASN A 101 -15.63 2.97 23.34
C ASN A 101 -14.17 3.40 23.49
N LEU A 102 -13.95 4.68 23.78
CA LEU A 102 -12.63 5.28 23.91
C LEU A 102 -12.62 6.18 25.15
N GLN A 103 -11.67 5.93 26.06
CA GLN A 103 -11.46 6.75 27.26
C GLN A 103 -12.73 6.96 28.12
N GLY A 104 -13.60 5.96 28.19
CA GLY A 104 -14.86 6.02 28.96
C GLY A 104 -16.02 6.75 28.26
N LYS A 105 -15.83 7.21 27.02
CA LYS A 105 -16.90 7.75 26.17
C LYS A 105 -17.20 6.79 25.03
N THR A 106 -18.49 6.69 24.67
CA THR A 106 -18.98 5.85 23.59
C THR A 106 -19.38 6.72 22.41
N TYR A 107 -18.87 6.40 21.23
CA TYR A 107 -19.17 7.07 19.97
C TYR A 107 -19.91 6.10 19.04
N PRO A 108 -21.20 6.32 18.76
CA PRO A 108 -21.88 5.59 17.70
C PRO A 108 -21.32 6.08 16.35
N VAL A 109 -21.05 5.17 15.44
CA VAL A 109 -20.68 5.50 14.06
C VAL A 109 -21.55 4.68 13.12
N ARG A 110 -22.17 5.32 12.14
CA ARG A 110 -22.98 4.64 11.13
C ARG A 110 -22.52 4.99 9.73
N ILE A 111 -22.24 3.95 8.96
CA ILE A 111 -21.77 4.03 7.58
C ILE A 111 -22.72 3.21 6.72
N TYR A 112 -23.13 3.75 5.58
CA TYR A 112 -23.98 3.07 4.63
C TYR A 112 -23.37 3.13 3.24
N PHE A 113 -23.55 2.06 2.48
CA PHE A 113 -23.33 2.05 1.05
C PHE A 113 -24.67 1.82 0.35
N ASP A 114 -24.99 2.65 -0.64
CA ASP A 114 -26.22 2.56 -1.45
C ASP A 114 -25.90 2.84 -2.91
N GLY A 115 -25.77 1.78 -3.71
CA GLY A 115 -25.32 1.89 -5.09
C GLY A 115 -23.91 2.49 -5.18
N ASP A 116 -23.78 3.64 -5.81
CA ASP A 116 -22.52 4.37 -5.99
C ASP A 116 -22.23 5.40 -4.89
N LYS A 117 -22.96 5.34 -3.76
CA LYS A 117 -22.83 6.30 -2.66
C LYS A 117 -22.28 5.66 -1.39
N LEU A 118 -21.36 6.37 -0.74
CA LEU A 118 -20.93 6.15 0.64
C LEU A 118 -21.57 7.24 1.49
N ILE A 119 -22.30 6.86 2.53
CA ILE A 119 -23.04 7.78 3.39
C ILE A 119 -22.54 7.60 4.82
N LEU A 120 -22.12 8.71 5.44
CA LEU A 120 -21.66 8.80 6.81
C LEU A 120 -22.71 9.56 7.63
N ASP A 121 -23.17 8.98 8.73
CA ASP A 121 -23.93 9.73 9.72
C ASP A 121 -22.98 10.69 10.46
N LYS A 122 -23.47 11.90 10.77
CA LYS A 122 -22.72 12.97 11.43
C LYS A 122 -22.05 12.53 12.74
N SER A 123 -22.59 11.51 13.42
CA SER A 123 -21.95 10.90 14.60
C SER A 123 -20.51 10.43 14.35
N PHE A 124 -20.15 10.09 13.11
CA PHE A 124 -18.76 9.84 12.71
C PHE A 124 -17.84 11.04 12.98
N LEU A 125 -18.31 12.26 12.75
CA LEU A 125 -17.52 13.47 12.96
C LEU A 125 -17.21 13.72 14.43
N GLU A 126 -18.08 13.29 15.34
CA GLU A 126 -17.83 13.40 16.79
C GLU A 126 -16.65 12.54 17.22
N LEU A 127 -16.52 11.34 16.63
CA LEU A 127 -15.35 10.49 16.82
C LEU A 127 -14.11 11.13 16.21
N VAL A 128 -14.19 11.62 14.97
CA VAL A 128 -13.06 12.28 14.28
C VAL A 128 -12.57 13.51 15.05
N GLN A 129 -13.48 14.35 15.56
CA GLN A 129 -13.14 15.50 16.41
C GLN A 129 -12.42 15.11 17.70
N HIS A 130 -12.76 13.96 18.28
CA HIS A 130 -12.08 13.47 19.48
C HIS A 130 -10.69 12.89 19.17
N MET A 131 -10.52 12.35 17.97
CA MET A 131 -9.30 11.65 17.54
C MET A 131 -8.26 12.57 16.88
N LEU A 132 -8.67 13.70 16.33
CA LEU A 132 -7.80 14.62 15.59
C LEU A 132 -7.55 15.93 16.39
N PRO A 133 -6.40 16.58 16.16
CA PRO A 133 -6.16 17.94 16.67
C PRO A 133 -7.27 18.92 16.23
N PRO A 134 -7.64 19.94 17.04
CA PRO A 134 -8.71 20.89 16.70
C PRO A 134 -8.53 21.63 15.36
N ASP A 135 -7.28 21.81 14.97
CA ASP A 135 -6.77 22.49 13.79
C ASP A 135 -6.67 21.58 12.54
N ALA A 136 -6.88 20.26 12.69
CA ALA A 136 -6.86 19.30 11.60
C ALA A 136 -8.20 19.20 10.82
N LEU A 137 -9.25 19.84 11.32
CA LEU A 137 -10.56 19.89 10.66
C LEU A 137 -10.75 21.24 9.95
N PRO A 138 -11.41 21.26 8.78
CA PRO A 138 -11.62 22.51 8.03
C PRO A 138 -12.34 23.55 8.89
N PRO A 139 -12.00 24.84 8.75
CA PRO A 139 -12.60 25.90 9.54
C PRO A 139 -14.11 25.96 9.28
N GLY A 140 -14.91 25.56 10.26
CA GLY A 140 -16.36 25.52 10.18
C GLY A 140 -16.98 24.86 11.41
N ASP A 141 -18.16 25.32 11.79
CA ASP A 141 -18.90 24.71 12.89
C ASP A 141 -19.50 23.39 12.42
N ILE A 142 -18.89 22.27 12.84
CA ILE A 142 -19.40 20.92 12.56
C ILE A 142 -20.86 20.77 13.04
N GLN A 143 -21.32 21.55 14.02
CA GLN A 143 -22.73 21.55 14.41
C GLN A 143 -23.66 22.04 13.31
N GLN A 144 -23.21 22.86 12.38
CA GLN A 144 -23.99 23.37 11.24
C GLN A 144 -24.04 22.39 10.06
N LEU A 145 -23.18 21.37 10.04
CA LEU A 145 -23.23 20.33 9.01
C LEU A 145 -24.52 19.52 9.11
N PRO A 146 -25.10 19.09 7.97
CA PRO A 146 -26.30 18.28 7.98
C PRO A 146 -26.04 16.89 8.58
N ARG A 147 -27.13 16.15 8.82
CA ARG A 147 -27.06 14.83 9.47
C ARG A 147 -26.23 13.82 8.69
N TYR A 148 -26.28 13.85 7.36
CA TYR A 148 -25.56 12.92 6.51
C TYR A 148 -24.51 13.64 5.68
N LEU A 149 -23.30 13.08 5.66
CA LEU A 149 -22.27 13.45 4.71
C LEU A 149 -22.10 12.30 3.74
N TYR A 150 -21.94 12.56 2.44
CA TYR A 150 -21.82 11.47 1.48
C TYR A 150 -20.77 11.74 0.41
N LEU A 151 -20.19 10.66 -0.11
CA LEU A 151 -19.42 10.64 -1.36
C LEU A 151 -20.21 9.86 -2.40
N GLN A 152 -20.05 10.24 -3.66
CA GLN A 152 -20.66 9.53 -4.79
C GLN A 152 -19.64 9.42 -5.92
N GLY A 153 -19.43 8.21 -6.42
CA GLY A 153 -18.47 7.96 -7.50
C GLY A 153 -18.51 6.52 -8.00
N PRO A 154 -18.10 6.27 -9.26
CA PRO A 154 -18.07 4.93 -9.84
C PRO A 154 -17.14 3.97 -9.08
N GLU A 155 -16.14 4.47 -8.36
CA GLU A 155 -15.21 3.67 -7.55
C GLU A 155 -15.94 2.98 -6.40
N ILE A 156 -16.93 3.65 -5.78
CA ILE A 156 -17.79 3.05 -4.76
C ILE A 156 -18.67 1.96 -5.41
N GLY A 157 -19.13 2.20 -6.64
CA GLY A 157 -19.85 1.22 -7.43
C GLY A 157 -19.03 -0.05 -7.74
N ASN A 158 -17.72 0.08 -7.92
CA ASN A 158 -16.82 -1.04 -8.20
C ASN A 158 -16.71 -2.03 -7.05
N LEU A 159 -16.93 -1.59 -5.80
CA LEU A 159 -17.00 -2.47 -4.62
C LEU A 159 -17.98 -3.64 -4.85
N TRP A 160 -19.14 -3.36 -5.46
CA TRP A 160 -20.15 -4.39 -5.73
C TRP A 160 -19.71 -5.39 -6.79
N LYS A 161 -18.95 -4.93 -7.78
CA LYS A 161 -18.34 -5.83 -8.77
C LYS A 161 -17.36 -6.75 -8.07
N THR A 162 -16.48 -6.21 -7.22
CA THR A 162 -15.53 -7.02 -6.44
C THR A 162 -16.24 -8.04 -5.54
N MET A 163 -17.33 -7.66 -4.85
CA MET A 163 -18.15 -8.59 -4.06
C MET A 163 -18.79 -9.68 -4.93
N SER A 164 -19.27 -9.34 -6.13
CA SER A 164 -19.79 -10.31 -7.09
C SER A 164 -18.70 -11.27 -7.59
N ASP A 165 -17.51 -10.76 -7.90
CA ASP A 165 -16.38 -11.58 -8.33
C ASP A 165 -16.00 -12.58 -7.22
N TYR A 166 -15.95 -12.13 -5.96
CA TYR A 166 -15.77 -13.02 -4.82
C TYR A 166 -16.91 -14.04 -4.63
N ARG A 167 -18.18 -13.62 -4.79
CA ARG A 167 -19.33 -14.53 -4.75
C ARG A 167 -19.19 -15.65 -5.78
N ASP A 168 -18.81 -15.27 -6.98
CA ASP A 168 -18.64 -16.14 -8.14
C ASP A 168 -17.29 -16.90 -8.07
N GLN A 169 -16.57 -16.77 -6.95
CA GLN A 169 -15.32 -17.46 -6.61
C GLN A 169 -14.20 -17.20 -7.60
N GLN A 170 -14.20 -16.01 -8.18
CA GLN A 170 -13.17 -15.56 -9.06
C GLN A 170 -12.25 -14.65 -8.27
N MET A 171 -10.98 -15.04 -8.16
CA MET A 171 -9.95 -14.07 -7.87
C MET A 171 -10.02 -12.98 -8.95
N PRO A 172 -9.94 -11.69 -8.59
CA PRO A 172 -9.86 -10.65 -9.61
C PRO A 172 -8.74 -10.97 -10.61
N SER A 173 -9.03 -10.80 -11.89
CA SER A 173 -8.19 -11.28 -12.99
C SER A 173 -6.74 -10.83 -12.90
N GLU A 174 -6.53 -9.64 -12.37
CA GLU A 174 -5.25 -8.95 -12.26
C GLU A 174 -4.36 -9.60 -11.20
N PHE A 175 -4.94 -9.97 -10.04
CA PHE A 175 -4.21 -10.72 -9.01
C PHE A 175 -3.87 -12.13 -9.48
N ARG A 176 -4.80 -12.79 -10.19
CA ARG A 176 -4.53 -14.12 -10.76
C ARG A 176 -3.40 -14.05 -11.79
N GLU A 177 -3.38 -13.01 -12.62
CA GLU A 177 -2.34 -12.80 -13.61
C GLU A 177 -1.00 -12.43 -12.97
N LEU A 178 -1.00 -11.63 -11.90
CA LEU A 178 0.20 -11.32 -11.13
C LEU A 178 0.80 -12.60 -10.51
N LEU A 179 -0.04 -13.44 -9.88
CA LEU A 179 0.40 -14.72 -9.34
C LEU A 179 0.94 -15.64 -10.42
N ARG A 180 0.26 -15.71 -11.58
CA ARG A 180 0.75 -16.46 -12.73
C ARG A 180 2.14 -15.95 -13.15
N PHE A 181 2.31 -14.64 -13.29
CA PHE A 181 3.58 -14.02 -13.66
C PHE A 181 4.72 -14.43 -12.70
N PHE A 182 4.47 -14.45 -11.39
CA PHE A 182 5.44 -14.90 -10.39
C PHE A 182 5.69 -16.41 -10.44
N LEU A 183 4.65 -17.24 -10.57
CA LEU A 183 4.78 -18.70 -10.62
C LEU A 183 5.56 -19.17 -11.85
N GLU A 184 5.40 -18.50 -12.98
CA GLU A 184 6.17 -18.74 -14.21
C GLU A 184 7.68 -18.54 -14.01
N ALA A 185 8.11 -17.72 -13.03
CA ALA A 185 9.53 -17.52 -12.72
C ALA A 185 10.13 -18.67 -11.88
N ILE A 186 9.31 -19.58 -11.34
CA ILE A 186 9.77 -20.69 -10.50
C ILE A 186 10.09 -21.91 -11.36
N PRO A 187 11.35 -22.38 -11.37
CA PRO A 187 11.73 -23.59 -12.08
C PRO A 187 10.96 -24.84 -11.63
N SER A 188 10.55 -25.68 -12.58
CA SER A 188 9.75 -26.89 -12.31
C SER A 188 10.41 -27.88 -11.33
N LYS A 189 11.75 -27.86 -11.22
CA LYS A 189 12.53 -28.71 -10.30
C LYS A 189 12.23 -28.46 -8.81
N TYR A 190 11.67 -27.31 -8.44
CA TYR A 190 11.28 -26.99 -7.06
C TYR A 190 9.91 -27.55 -6.69
N PHE A 191 9.19 -28.12 -7.67
CA PHE A 191 7.88 -28.70 -7.48
C PHE A 191 7.95 -30.23 -7.41
N HIS A 192 7.28 -30.79 -6.41
CA HIS A 192 7.12 -32.21 -6.20
C HIS A 192 5.64 -32.54 -6.20
N VAL A 193 5.19 -33.31 -7.20
CA VAL A 193 3.77 -33.65 -7.37
C VAL A 193 3.62 -35.16 -7.27
N THR A 194 2.72 -35.59 -6.40
CA THR A 194 2.25 -36.97 -6.26
C THR A 194 0.75 -37.02 -6.58
N PRO A 195 0.13 -38.20 -6.73
CA PRO A 195 -1.30 -38.29 -7.03
C PRO A 195 -2.23 -37.59 -6.03
N THR A 196 -1.81 -37.44 -4.76
CA THR A 196 -2.65 -36.90 -3.69
C THR A 196 -2.13 -35.60 -3.10
N LYS A 197 -0.92 -35.16 -3.46
CA LYS A 197 -0.23 -34.08 -2.78
C LYS A 197 0.70 -33.33 -3.73
N PHE A 198 0.65 -32.01 -3.62
CA PHE A 198 1.52 -31.04 -4.26
C PHE A 198 2.46 -30.43 -3.21
N THR A 199 3.72 -30.19 -3.56
CA THR A 199 4.70 -29.53 -2.69
C THR A 199 5.62 -28.62 -3.50
N LEU A 200 5.79 -27.38 -3.06
CA LEU A 200 6.79 -26.42 -3.53
C LEU A 200 7.77 -26.17 -2.39
N GLU A 201 9.05 -26.45 -2.63
CA GLU A 201 10.12 -26.27 -1.65
C GLU A 201 11.27 -25.47 -2.25
N LEU A 202 11.73 -24.47 -1.51
CA LEU A 202 12.90 -23.67 -1.88
C LEU A 202 13.93 -23.72 -0.75
N ASP A 203 15.19 -23.93 -1.12
CA ASP A 203 16.33 -23.61 -0.28
C ASP A 203 16.88 -22.22 -0.66
N GLN A 204 17.96 -21.78 -0.01
CA GLN A 204 18.59 -20.50 -0.31
C GLN A 204 19.01 -20.35 -1.79
N THR A 205 19.52 -21.42 -2.41
CA THR A 205 19.93 -21.37 -3.82
C THR A 205 18.73 -21.27 -4.74
N GLY A 206 17.65 -21.98 -4.43
CA GLY A 206 16.39 -21.89 -5.15
C GLY A 206 15.73 -20.51 -5.03
N TRP A 207 15.79 -19.91 -3.84
CA TRP A 207 15.33 -18.54 -3.62
C TRP A 207 16.09 -17.53 -4.50
N GLU A 208 17.43 -17.60 -4.52
CA GLU A 208 18.28 -16.76 -5.37
C GLU A 208 17.95 -16.93 -6.87
N GLU A 209 17.76 -18.17 -7.32
CA GLU A 209 17.40 -18.46 -8.71
C GLU A 209 16.01 -17.92 -9.07
N VAL A 210 15.02 -18.09 -8.20
CA VAL A 210 13.65 -17.57 -8.40
C VAL A 210 13.66 -16.05 -8.48
N LEU A 211 14.34 -15.37 -7.56
CA LEU A 211 14.47 -13.91 -7.59
C LEU A 211 15.12 -13.42 -8.88
N TYR A 212 16.21 -14.07 -9.30
CA TYR A 212 16.89 -13.70 -10.54
C TYR A 212 16.01 -13.92 -11.77
N ASN A 213 15.33 -15.07 -11.85
CA ASN A 213 14.42 -15.36 -12.96
C ASN A 213 13.27 -14.35 -13.01
N LEU A 214 12.76 -13.93 -11.86
CA LEU A 214 11.72 -12.93 -11.78
C LEU A 214 12.21 -11.57 -12.29
N VAL A 215 13.38 -11.12 -11.86
CA VAL A 215 14.00 -9.87 -12.34
C VAL A 215 14.21 -9.91 -13.86
N GLU A 216 14.77 -10.99 -14.40
CA GLU A 216 14.94 -11.13 -15.86
C GLU A 216 13.60 -11.19 -16.60
N LYS A 217 12.58 -11.81 -16.01
CA LYS A 217 11.22 -11.83 -16.56
C LYS A 217 10.60 -10.43 -16.59
N VAL A 218 10.73 -9.65 -15.51
CA VAL A 218 10.27 -8.25 -15.46
C VAL A 218 10.91 -7.40 -16.56
N LYS A 219 12.21 -7.60 -16.80
CA LYS A 219 12.94 -6.93 -17.88
C LYS A 219 12.45 -7.34 -19.28
N ASN A 220 12.32 -8.65 -19.52
CA ASN A 220 11.99 -9.20 -20.84
C ASN A 220 10.49 -9.05 -21.19
N GLU A 221 9.62 -9.03 -20.18
CA GLU A 221 8.16 -8.90 -20.31
C GLU A 221 7.64 -7.61 -19.66
N LYS A 222 8.43 -6.52 -19.71
CA LYS A 222 8.13 -5.24 -19.04
C LYS A 222 6.75 -4.67 -19.39
N GLU A 223 6.27 -4.86 -20.61
CA GLU A 223 4.94 -4.41 -21.04
C GLU A 223 3.82 -5.19 -20.35
N ARG A 224 3.99 -6.51 -20.15
CA ARG A 224 3.05 -7.37 -19.42
C ARG A 224 3.08 -7.03 -17.94
N PHE A 225 4.27 -6.97 -17.34
CA PHE A 225 4.44 -6.63 -15.93
C PHE A 225 3.85 -5.25 -15.60
N ALA A 226 4.23 -4.22 -16.36
CA ALA A 226 3.71 -2.86 -16.15
C ALA A 226 2.19 -2.78 -16.38
N GLY A 227 1.64 -3.57 -17.31
CA GLY A 227 0.19 -3.70 -17.50
C GLY A 227 -0.50 -4.24 -16.26
N ILE A 228 -0.02 -5.36 -15.71
CA ILE A 228 -0.57 -6.00 -14.50
C ILE A 228 -0.56 -5.03 -13.31
N ILE A 229 0.58 -4.39 -13.05
CA ILE A 229 0.72 -3.45 -11.92
C ILE A 229 -0.20 -2.24 -12.10
N ALA A 230 -0.25 -1.66 -13.30
CA ALA A 230 -1.12 -0.53 -13.58
C ALA A 230 -2.61 -0.88 -13.40
N ASP A 231 -3.01 -2.10 -13.79
CA ASP A 231 -4.36 -2.61 -13.57
C ASP A 231 -4.70 -2.74 -12.07
N ILE A 232 -3.80 -3.29 -11.26
CA ILE A 232 -4.00 -3.44 -9.81
C ILE A 232 -4.11 -2.07 -9.12
N VAL A 233 -3.20 -1.15 -9.45
CA VAL A 233 -3.16 0.18 -8.82
C VAL A 233 -4.39 1.01 -9.22
N ALA A 234 -4.80 0.97 -10.49
CA ALA A 234 -5.97 1.72 -10.96
C ALA A 234 -7.28 1.22 -10.34
N GLN A 235 -7.40 -0.06 -9.99
CA GLN A 235 -8.56 -0.56 -9.24
C GLN A 235 -8.58 -0.13 -7.78
N SER A 236 -7.39 0.10 -7.21
CA SER A 236 -7.20 0.55 -5.84
C SER A 236 -7.18 2.09 -5.74
N ALA A 237 -7.60 2.77 -6.82
CA ALA A 237 -7.48 4.21 -7.00
C ALA A 237 -7.84 4.95 -5.72
N PRO A 238 -6.90 5.75 -5.18
CA PRO A 238 -7.11 6.40 -3.90
C PRO A 238 -8.23 7.45 -4.01
N PRO A 239 -8.77 7.93 -2.87
CA PRO A 239 -9.86 8.92 -2.83
C PRO A 239 -9.57 10.18 -3.65
N GLU A 240 -8.30 10.46 -3.95
CA GLU A 240 -7.90 11.56 -4.83
C GLU A 240 -8.51 11.49 -6.24
N VAL A 241 -8.89 10.31 -6.74
CA VAL A 241 -9.63 10.19 -8.02
C VAL A 241 -11.04 10.76 -7.95
N MET A 242 -11.59 10.91 -6.74
CA MET A 242 -12.87 11.58 -6.49
C MET A 242 -12.74 13.11 -6.38
N LEU A 243 -11.52 13.66 -6.49
CA LEU A 243 -11.29 15.11 -6.46
C LEU A 243 -11.52 15.75 -7.84
N PRO A 244 -12.02 16.99 -7.92
CA PRO A 244 -12.17 17.66 -9.20
C PRO A 244 -10.80 17.93 -9.84
N GLY A 245 -10.65 17.56 -11.12
CA GLY A 245 -9.38 17.68 -11.86
C GLY A 245 -8.47 16.44 -11.78
N ALA A 246 -8.91 15.37 -11.10
CA ALA A 246 -8.21 14.10 -11.12
C ALA A 246 -8.21 13.45 -12.51
N LYS A 247 -7.12 12.74 -12.82
CA LYS A 247 -6.99 11.94 -14.04
C LYS A 247 -8.02 10.80 -14.03
N SER A 248 -8.51 10.43 -15.21
CA SER A 248 -9.38 9.25 -15.33
C SER A 248 -8.60 7.97 -14.94
N PRO A 249 -9.28 6.90 -14.49
CA PRO A 249 -8.62 5.62 -14.21
C PRO A 249 -7.79 5.09 -15.39
N GLU A 250 -8.25 5.33 -16.62
CA GLU A 250 -7.54 4.94 -17.84
C GLU A 250 -6.28 5.79 -18.07
N GLU A 251 -6.34 7.09 -17.81
CA GLU A 251 -5.20 8.00 -17.89
C GLU A 251 -4.14 7.65 -16.83
N MET A 252 -4.57 7.38 -15.59
CA MET A 252 -3.70 6.93 -14.51
C MET A 252 -3.05 5.58 -14.85
N LYS A 253 -3.81 4.62 -15.36
CA LYS A 253 -3.29 3.31 -15.79
C LYS A 253 -2.23 3.49 -16.89
N ALA A 254 -2.50 4.31 -17.90
CA ALA A 254 -1.56 4.59 -18.98
C ALA A 254 -0.25 5.23 -18.47
N GLU A 255 -0.35 6.17 -17.55
CA GLU A 255 0.80 6.84 -16.94
C GLU A 255 1.65 5.88 -16.09
N ILE A 256 1.03 5.14 -15.16
CA ILE A 256 1.73 4.15 -14.31
C ILE A 256 2.47 3.14 -15.19
N LYS A 257 1.78 2.62 -16.22
CA LYS A 257 2.39 1.68 -17.16
C LYS A 257 3.60 2.29 -17.87
N ALA A 258 3.47 3.52 -18.39
CA ALA A 258 4.55 4.20 -19.08
C ALA A 258 5.75 4.49 -18.16
N ASP A 259 5.49 4.87 -16.91
CA ASP A 259 6.53 5.19 -15.94
C ASP A 259 7.27 3.96 -15.44
N ILE A 260 6.59 2.83 -15.23
CA ILE A 260 7.24 1.54 -14.92
C ILE A 260 8.15 1.11 -16.08
N ILE A 261 7.64 1.13 -17.31
CA ILE A 261 8.43 0.76 -18.50
C ILE A 261 9.66 1.66 -18.64
N ARG A 262 9.48 2.98 -18.55
CA ARG A 262 10.57 3.95 -18.64
C ARG A 262 11.63 3.71 -17.56
N SER A 263 11.20 3.43 -16.33
CA SER A 263 12.10 3.16 -15.20
C SER A 263 12.93 1.91 -15.42
N ILE A 264 12.30 0.83 -15.89
CA ILE A 264 12.99 -0.43 -16.26
C ILE A 264 13.99 -0.17 -17.39
N GLU A 265 13.58 0.51 -18.47
CA GLU A 265 14.46 0.81 -19.61
C GLU A 265 15.64 1.69 -19.23
N ASN A 266 15.42 2.69 -18.37
CA ASN A 266 16.48 3.56 -17.89
C ASN A 266 17.48 2.79 -17.02
N ALA A 267 17.02 1.93 -16.12
CA ALA A 267 17.88 1.07 -15.32
C ALA A 267 18.67 0.09 -16.20
N VAL A 268 18.06 -0.47 -17.25
CA VAL A 268 18.78 -1.33 -18.20
C VAL A 268 19.84 -0.56 -19.00
N LYS A 269 19.52 0.67 -19.45
CA LYS A 269 20.46 1.51 -20.23
C LYS A 269 21.63 2.04 -19.40
N SER A 270 21.38 2.39 -18.14
CA SER A 270 22.40 2.89 -17.20
C SER A 270 23.31 1.78 -16.66
N GLY A 271 22.88 0.52 -16.76
CA GLY A 271 23.58 -0.61 -16.12
C GLY A 271 23.19 -0.82 -14.66
N ASP A 272 22.22 -0.06 -14.15
CA ASP A 272 21.72 -0.14 -12.77
C ASP A 272 20.69 -1.27 -12.57
N TYR A 273 20.27 -1.94 -13.64
CA TYR A 273 19.33 -3.07 -13.53
C TYR A 273 19.99 -4.26 -12.82
N PRO A 274 19.30 -4.95 -11.88
CA PRO A 274 19.96 -5.95 -11.04
C PRO A 274 20.59 -7.10 -11.85
N THR A 275 21.86 -7.37 -11.58
CA THR A 275 22.60 -8.51 -12.15
C THR A 275 22.37 -9.78 -11.33
N ARG A 276 22.84 -10.93 -11.82
CA ARG A 276 22.77 -12.18 -11.06
C ARG A 276 23.55 -12.07 -9.75
N GLU A 277 24.74 -11.48 -9.81
CA GLU A 277 25.58 -11.21 -8.66
C GLU A 277 24.89 -10.24 -7.71
N GLY A 278 24.29 -9.16 -8.21
CA GLY A 278 23.55 -8.20 -7.39
C GLY A 278 22.33 -8.81 -6.70
N VAL A 279 21.55 -9.64 -7.39
CA VAL A 279 20.44 -10.38 -6.77
C VAL A 279 20.95 -11.32 -5.69
N ARG A 280 22.08 -12.00 -5.92
CA ARG A 280 22.69 -12.89 -4.94
C ARG A 280 23.18 -12.13 -3.70
N GLU A 281 23.81 -10.98 -3.87
CA GLU A 281 24.23 -10.11 -2.76
C GLU A 281 23.02 -9.63 -1.95
N LEU A 282 21.96 -9.18 -2.62
CA LEU A 282 20.72 -8.78 -1.95
C LEU A 282 20.05 -9.96 -1.20
N ALA A 283 20.04 -11.15 -1.79
CA ALA A 283 19.49 -12.36 -1.16
C ALA A 283 20.29 -12.81 0.07
N GLN A 284 21.54 -12.39 0.26
CA GLN A 284 22.29 -12.63 1.49
C GLN A 284 21.82 -11.74 2.66
N ASN A 285 21.20 -10.60 2.37
CA ASN A 285 20.57 -9.74 3.37
C ASN A 285 19.16 -10.23 3.74
N PHE A 286 18.57 -11.11 2.93
CA PHE A 286 17.27 -11.74 3.16
C PHE A 286 17.34 -13.24 2.93
N ARG A 287 17.99 -13.93 3.88
CA ARG A 287 18.32 -15.36 3.77
C ARG A 287 17.08 -16.20 4.04
N LEU A 288 16.78 -17.12 3.14
CA LEU A 288 15.72 -18.09 3.32
C LEU A 288 16.20 -19.21 4.26
N LYS A 289 15.51 -19.38 5.39
CA LYS A 289 15.73 -20.46 6.35
C LYS A 289 14.86 -21.67 6.02
N GLU A 290 13.61 -21.43 5.63
CA GLU A 290 12.66 -22.46 5.20
C GLU A 290 11.67 -21.84 4.22
N PHE A 291 11.34 -22.54 3.13
CA PHE A 291 10.14 -22.29 2.36
C PHE A 291 9.55 -23.63 1.93
N ARG A 292 8.32 -23.90 2.37
CA ARG A 292 7.56 -25.08 2.01
C ARG A 292 6.09 -24.70 1.91
N TYR A 293 5.55 -24.80 0.70
CA TYR A 293 4.11 -24.80 0.49
C TYR A 293 3.66 -26.21 0.10
N GLN A 294 2.66 -26.72 0.81
CA GLN A 294 2.13 -28.05 0.61
C GLN A 294 0.61 -27.99 0.49
N ALA A 295 0.04 -28.69 -0.48
CA ALA A 295 -1.40 -28.79 -0.64
C ALA A 295 -1.82 -30.22 -0.98
N SER A 296 -2.87 -30.71 -0.31
CA SER A 296 -3.59 -31.90 -0.75
C SER A 296 -4.29 -31.62 -2.09
N LEU A 297 -4.19 -32.56 -3.03
CA LEU A 297 -4.95 -32.54 -4.27
C LEU A 297 -6.35 -33.14 -4.12
N LEU A 298 -6.65 -33.76 -2.97
CA LEU A 298 -7.98 -34.24 -2.63
C LEU A 298 -8.88 -33.06 -2.20
N PRO A 299 -10.18 -33.06 -2.57
CA PRO A 299 -11.13 -32.03 -2.17
C PRO A 299 -11.18 -31.84 -0.65
N GLY A 300 -11.03 -30.59 -0.20
CA GLY A 300 -11.04 -30.24 1.22
C GLY A 300 -9.86 -30.76 2.03
N GLY A 301 -8.83 -31.31 1.40
CA GLY A 301 -7.63 -31.75 2.11
C GLY A 301 -6.75 -30.58 2.59
N ALA A 302 -5.84 -30.90 3.51
CA ALA A 302 -5.01 -29.90 4.16
C ALA A 302 -4.05 -29.15 3.22
N LYS A 303 -3.87 -27.87 3.48
CA LYS A 303 -2.87 -26.99 2.88
C LYS A 303 -2.02 -26.37 4.00
N GLU A 304 -0.72 -26.25 3.79
CA GLU A 304 0.23 -25.71 4.76
C GLU A 304 1.29 -24.86 4.04
N LEU A 305 1.55 -23.66 4.57
CA LEU A 305 2.68 -22.81 4.22
C LEU A 305 3.58 -22.66 5.45
N LYS A 306 4.84 -23.02 5.32
CA LYS A 306 5.91 -22.68 6.26
C LYS A 306 6.96 -21.86 5.52
N ALA A 307 7.22 -20.67 6.01
CA ALA A 307 8.27 -19.82 5.47
C ALA A 307 8.99 -19.08 6.59
N ALA A 308 10.31 -18.99 6.49
CA ALA A 308 11.13 -18.25 7.44
C ALA A 308 12.28 -17.56 6.72
N TRP A 309 12.47 -16.28 7.03
CA TRP A 309 13.54 -15.46 6.48
C TRP A 309 14.33 -14.79 7.58
N ILE A 310 15.65 -14.76 7.41
CA ILE A 310 16.58 -14.06 8.29
C ILE A 310 17.01 -12.77 7.60
N PHE A 311 16.75 -11.64 8.25
CA PHE A 311 17.24 -10.34 7.84
C PHE A 311 18.68 -10.18 8.32
N ALA A 312 19.56 -9.75 7.44
CA ALA A 312 20.95 -9.46 7.76
C ALA A 312 21.40 -8.18 7.04
N ASP A 313 22.38 -7.51 7.63
CA ASP A 313 23.09 -6.40 7.01
C ASP A 313 24.58 -6.57 7.30
N GLN A 314 25.39 -6.52 6.24
CA GLN A 314 26.84 -6.75 6.29
C GLN A 314 27.24 -8.01 7.10
N GLY A 315 26.44 -9.07 6.99
CA GLY A 315 26.65 -10.35 7.70
C GLY A 315 26.18 -10.38 9.16
N LYS A 316 25.78 -9.24 9.75
CA LYS A 316 25.14 -9.17 11.06
C LYS A 316 23.67 -9.54 10.91
N THR A 317 23.19 -10.48 11.71
CA THR A 317 21.76 -10.82 11.73
C THR A 317 20.98 -9.69 12.41
N LEU A 318 20.06 -9.09 11.67
CA LEU A 318 19.13 -8.08 12.16
C LEU A 318 17.87 -8.73 12.74
N GLY A 319 17.44 -9.88 12.21
CA GLY A 319 16.19 -10.46 12.69
C GLY A 319 15.68 -11.65 11.91
N GLU A 320 14.46 -12.07 12.22
CA GLU A 320 13.77 -13.19 11.60
C GLU A 320 12.28 -12.87 11.42
N LEU A 321 11.73 -13.26 10.26
CA LEU A 321 10.30 -13.32 9.98
C LEU A 321 9.92 -14.78 9.77
N GLU A 322 9.01 -15.29 10.60
CA GLU A 322 8.42 -16.63 10.48
C GLU A 322 6.94 -16.50 10.09
N VAL A 323 6.51 -17.31 9.14
CA VAL A 323 5.12 -17.44 8.69
C VAL A 323 4.76 -18.91 8.68
N HIS A 324 3.73 -19.28 9.43
CA HIS A 324 3.12 -20.60 9.40
C HIS A 324 1.61 -20.47 9.24
N SER A 325 1.10 -20.88 8.09
CA SER A 325 -0.34 -20.93 7.83
C SER A 325 -0.75 -22.35 7.48
N SER A 326 -1.88 -22.81 8.02
CA SER A 326 -2.46 -24.11 7.68
C SER A 326 -3.95 -24.01 7.59
N CYS A 327 -4.55 -24.71 6.64
CA CYS A 327 -6.00 -24.83 6.56
C CYS A 327 -6.42 -26.20 6.03
N GLU A 328 -7.65 -26.59 6.33
CA GLU A 328 -8.26 -27.81 5.81
C GLU A 328 -9.78 -27.69 5.79
N GLY A 329 -10.42 -28.63 5.12
CA GLY A 329 -11.86 -28.72 5.03
C GLY A 329 -12.44 -28.09 3.77
N THR A 330 -13.76 -28.18 3.65
CA THR A 330 -14.53 -27.68 2.52
C THR A 330 -15.16 -26.34 2.88
N ARG A 331 -15.78 -25.65 1.92
CA ARG A 331 -16.36 -24.31 2.15
C ARG A 331 -17.44 -24.27 3.24
N SER A 332 -18.18 -25.37 3.43
CA SER A 332 -19.19 -25.48 4.49
C SER A 332 -18.62 -26.03 5.79
N ASN A 333 -17.37 -26.49 5.81
CA ASN A 333 -16.70 -26.98 7.01
C ASN A 333 -15.20 -26.75 6.86
N PHE A 334 -14.76 -25.54 7.14
CA PHE A 334 -13.39 -25.07 6.95
C PHE A 334 -12.77 -24.69 8.28
N GLN A 335 -11.48 -24.96 8.44
CA GLN A 335 -10.69 -24.40 9.52
C GLN A 335 -9.34 -23.96 9.01
N GLY A 336 -8.86 -22.84 9.53
CA GLY A 336 -7.57 -22.27 9.16
C GLY A 336 -6.93 -21.54 10.32
N THR A 337 -5.60 -21.58 10.35
CA THR A 337 -4.78 -20.88 11.34
C THR A 337 -3.63 -20.20 10.64
N THR A 338 -3.30 -18.97 11.02
CA THR A 338 -2.12 -18.25 10.53
C THR A 338 -1.35 -17.68 11.70
N ASN A 339 -0.06 -17.98 11.75
CA ASN A 339 0.89 -17.46 12.72
C ASN A 339 1.98 -16.71 11.97
N LEU A 340 2.23 -15.47 12.36
CA LEU A 340 3.36 -14.67 11.92
C LEU A 340 4.14 -14.24 13.16
N LYS A 341 5.46 -14.35 13.11
CA LYS A 341 6.36 -13.79 14.12
C LYS A 341 7.43 -12.97 13.44
N LEU A 342 7.65 -11.77 13.94
CA LEU A 342 8.68 -10.85 13.49
C LEU A 342 9.56 -10.52 14.68
N ASN A 343 10.86 -10.71 14.53
CA ASN A 343 11.86 -10.27 15.49
C ASN A 343 12.89 -9.46 14.73
N LEU A 344 13.09 -8.21 15.08
CA LEU A 344 14.03 -7.31 14.44
C LEU A 344 14.88 -6.59 15.49
N SER A 345 16.12 -6.32 15.13
CA SER A 345 17.08 -5.49 15.83
C SER A 345 17.54 -4.47 14.79
N LEU A 346 17.26 -3.19 15.03
CA LEU A 346 17.61 -2.15 14.06
C LEU A 346 19.14 -2.03 13.92
N PRO A 347 19.67 -1.56 12.77
CA PRO A 347 21.11 -1.60 12.47
C PRO A 347 22.01 -0.94 13.52
N ASP A 348 21.52 0.13 14.16
CA ASP A 348 22.19 0.87 15.24
C ASP A 348 22.24 0.09 16.57
N GLY A 349 21.62 -1.09 16.62
CA GLY A 349 21.79 -2.13 17.62
C GLY A 349 21.05 -1.94 18.93
N ASN A 350 20.39 -0.79 19.14
CA ASN A 350 19.71 -0.52 20.41
C ASN A 350 18.23 -0.90 20.39
N ILE A 351 17.53 -0.81 19.25
CA ILE A 351 16.07 -1.03 19.25
C ILE A 351 15.74 -2.45 18.83
N ARG A 352 15.13 -3.23 19.73
CA ARG A 352 14.50 -4.51 19.44
C ARG A 352 13.01 -4.33 19.19
N VAL A 353 12.53 -4.84 18.06
CA VAL A 353 11.11 -4.89 17.70
C VAL A 353 10.67 -6.35 17.61
N ASN A 354 9.65 -6.71 18.38
CA ASN A 354 8.99 -8.01 18.33
C ASN A 354 7.54 -7.80 17.90
N GLY A 355 7.08 -8.53 16.89
CA GLY A 355 5.70 -8.54 16.45
C GLY A 355 5.20 -9.96 16.31
N ALA A 356 3.92 -10.19 16.58
CA ALA A 356 3.29 -11.45 16.25
C ALA A 356 1.83 -11.26 15.86
N LEU A 357 1.36 -12.08 14.93
CA LEU A 357 -0.05 -12.25 14.58
C LEU A 357 -0.39 -13.73 14.75
N THR A 358 -1.45 -14.02 15.49
CA THR A 358 -2.07 -15.35 15.50
C THR A 358 -3.52 -15.19 15.12
N SER A 359 -3.97 -15.86 14.06
CA SER A 359 -5.37 -15.87 13.66
C SER A 359 -5.89 -17.28 13.47
N ASN A 360 -7.17 -17.46 13.80
CA ASN A 360 -7.93 -18.67 13.54
C ASN A 360 -9.23 -18.28 12.86
N VAL A 361 -9.62 -19.05 11.85
CA VAL A 361 -10.90 -18.92 11.16
C VAL A 361 -11.55 -20.29 11.12
N SER A 362 -12.85 -20.35 11.40
CA SER A 362 -13.64 -21.56 11.25
C SER A 362 -14.95 -21.25 10.55
N ILE A 363 -15.39 -22.14 9.67
CA ILE A 363 -16.68 -22.05 9.00
C ILE A 363 -17.42 -23.35 9.22
N ARG A 364 -18.68 -23.24 9.62
CA ARG A 364 -19.61 -24.36 9.79
C ARG A 364 -20.95 -23.97 9.17
N GLY A 365 -21.24 -24.58 8.03
CA GLY A 365 -22.38 -24.26 7.19
C GLY A 365 -22.35 -22.79 6.75
N GLN A 366 -23.38 -22.07 7.17
CA GLN A 366 -23.61 -20.65 6.84
C GLN A 366 -23.09 -19.68 7.90
N LYS A 367 -22.29 -20.17 8.85
CA LYS A 367 -21.68 -19.37 9.90
C LYS A 367 -20.16 -19.44 9.82
N ALA A 368 -19.53 -18.29 9.97
CA ALA A 368 -18.09 -18.15 10.04
C ALA A 368 -17.73 -17.42 11.33
N ASP A 369 -16.70 -17.90 12.01
CA ASP A 369 -16.16 -17.32 13.23
C ASP A 369 -14.66 -17.09 13.00
N SER A 370 -14.16 -15.93 13.44
CA SER A 370 -12.73 -15.62 13.37
C SER A 370 -12.23 -14.96 14.65
N ARG A 371 -10.96 -15.20 14.96
CA ARG A 371 -10.25 -14.53 16.03
C ARG A 371 -8.82 -14.26 15.60
N ALA A 372 -8.36 -13.03 15.77
CA ALA A 372 -6.98 -12.63 15.54
C ALA A 372 -6.43 -11.90 16.78
N VAL A 373 -5.17 -12.16 17.10
CA VAL A 373 -4.41 -11.43 18.12
C VAL A 373 -3.16 -10.91 17.45
N ILE A 374 -2.95 -9.60 17.56
CA ILE A 374 -1.76 -8.91 17.07
C ILE A 374 -1.03 -8.33 18.27
N THR A 375 0.26 -8.57 18.35
CA THR A 375 1.15 -7.99 19.36
C THR A 375 2.29 -7.27 18.70
N ALA A 376 2.70 -6.15 19.28
CA ALA A 376 3.89 -5.42 18.87
C ALA A 376 4.58 -4.85 20.11
N ARG A 377 5.89 -5.05 20.20
CA ARG A 377 6.72 -4.52 21.29
C ARG A 377 8.00 -3.96 20.71
N ALA A 378 8.34 -2.73 21.07
CA ALA A 378 9.58 -2.07 20.68
C ALA A 378 10.28 -1.50 21.91
N VAL A 379 11.56 -1.86 22.10
CA VAL A 379 12.36 -1.47 23.27
C VAL A 379 13.76 -1.06 22.84
N ASP A 380 14.27 0.04 23.39
CA ASP A 380 15.70 0.33 23.40
C ASP A 380 16.38 -0.53 24.47
N GLU A 381 17.21 -1.47 24.05
CA GLU A 381 17.95 -2.40 24.91
C GLU A 381 19.05 -1.74 25.73
N LYS A 382 19.52 -0.56 25.34
CA LYS A 382 20.58 0.16 26.03
C LYS A 382 20.03 1.07 27.11
N THR A 383 18.94 1.78 26.82
CA THR A 383 18.29 2.69 27.78
C THR A 383 17.20 2.01 28.59
N GLU A 384 16.80 0.79 28.20
CA GLU A 384 15.60 0.08 28.68
C GLU A 384 14.29 0.84 28.41
N GLU A 385 14.31 1.84 27.52
CA GLU A 385 13.12 2.60 27.15
C GLU A 385 12.13 1.73 26.36
N LEU A 386 10.88 1.69 26.82
CA LEU A 386 9.78 1.08 26.11
C LEU A 386 9.17 2.09 25.11
N TYR A 387 9.42 1.89 23.82
CA TYR A 387 8.78 2.69 22.77
C TYR A 387 7.32 2.32 22.55
N LEU A 388 7.05 1.00 22.51
CA LEU A 388 5.71 0.47 22.27
C LEU A 388 5.53 -0.87 22.99
N ASP A 389 4.40 -1.05 23.65
CA ASP A 389 3.82 -2.37 23.95
C ASP A 389 2.33 -2.30 23.59
N ALA A 390 1.95 -3.00 22.54
CA ALA A 390 0.61 -3.00 22.00
C ALA A 390 0.09 -4.43 21.81
N GLU A 391 -1.18 -4.62 22.14
CA GLU A 391 -1.92 -5.84 21.87
C GLU A 391 -3.34 -5.51 21.43
N LEU A 392 -3.72 -6.11 20.31
CA LEU A 392 -5.00 -5.97 19.65
C LEU A 392 -5.63 -7.35 19.52
N VAL A 393 -6.88 -7.48 19.96
CA VAL A 393 -7.69 -8.69 19.78
C VAL A 393 -8.87 -8.35 18.89
N ALA A 394 -9.02 -9.05 17.77
CA ALA A 394 -10.15 -8.95 16.88
C ALA A 394 -10.92 -10.26 16.91
N GLU A 395 -12.23 -10.19 17.09
CA GLU A 395 -13.13 -11.33 17.03
C GLU A 395 -14.27 -10.99 16.08
N SER A 396 -14.70 -11.94 15.25
CA SER A 396 -15.81 -11.72 14.36
C SER A 396 -16.66 -12.97 14.17
N ILE A 397 -17.93 -12.74 13.94
CA ILE A 397 -18.91 -13.73 13.52
C ILE A 397 -19.60 -13.18 12.28
N SER A 398 -19.64 -13.95 11.21
CA SER A 398 -20.43 -13.65 10.03
C SER A 398 -21.41 -14.77 9.79
N GLN A 399 -22.59 -14.45 9.29
CA GLN A 399 -23.63 -15.43 9.01
C GLN A 399 -24.42 -15.05 7.76
N VAL A 400 -24.69 -16.03 6.91
CA VAL A 400 -25.62 -15.87 5.77
C VAL A 400 -27.03 -15.65 6.31
N ASP A 401 -27.70 -14.62 5.81
CA ASP A 401 -29.08 -14.30 6.17
C ASP A 401 -29.85 -13.86 4.92
N PRO A 402 -30.59 -14.76 4.26
CA PRO A 402 -31.35 -14.46 3.05
C PRO A 402 -32.44 -13.39 3.23
N GLU A 403 -32.90 -13.19 4.47
CA GLU A 403 -33.95 -12.24 4.84
C GLU A 403 -33.40 -10.89 5.28
N VAL A 404 -32.07 -10.73 5.34
CA VAL A 404 -31.45 -9.47 5.74
C VAL A 404 -31.93 -8.32 4.86
N LYS A 405 -32.36 -7.25 5.53
CA LYS A 405 -32.72 -5.97 4.90
C LYS A 405 -31.73 -4.92 5.34
N VAL A 406 -31.24 -4.16 4.37
CA VAL A 406 -30.34 -3.02 4.61
C VAL A 406 -31.13 -1.75 4.33
N GLU A 407 -31.47 -1.04 5.40
CA GLU A 407 -32.12 0.27 5.29
C GLU A 407 -31.07 1.36 5.19
N THR A 408 -31.13 2.12 4.10
CA THR A 408 -30.23 3.23 3.81
C THR A 408 -30.99 4.55 3.97
N PRO A 409 -30.35 5.60 4.51
CA PRO A 409 -31.01 6.89 4.70
C PRO A 409 -31.35 7.53 3.34
N LYS A 410 -32.53 8.13 3.24
CA LYS A 410 -32.91 8.94 2.07
C LYS A 410 -32.24 10.31 2.17
N LEU A 411 -31.31 10.57 1.26
CA LEU A 411 -30.61 11.84 1.16
C LEU A 411 -31.52 12.91 0.53
N THR A 412 -31.61 14.07 1.16
CA THR A 412 -32.28 15.27 0.66
C THR A 412 -31.34 16.48 0.77
N PRO A 413 -31.54 17.56 0.00
CA PRO A 413 -30.70 18.76 0.11
C PRO A 413 -30.64 19.36 1.53
N GLU A 414 -31.69 19.16 2.33
CA GLU A 414 -31.78 19.69 3.69
C GLU A 414 -31.04 18.82 4.73
N ASN A 415 -30.94 17.51 4.49
CA ASN A 415 -30.41 16.55 5.46
C ASN A 415 -29.03 15.98 5.10
N SER A 416 -28.51 16.35 3.93
CA SER A 416 -27.26 15.79 3.41
C SER A 416 -26.38 16.78 2.68
N LEU A 417 -25.06 16.54 2.73
CA LEU A 417 -24.07 17.31 1.99
C LEU A 417 -23.07 16.36 1.32
N ASN A 418 -22.79 16.61 0.05
CA ASN A 418 -21.71 15.90 -0.64
C ASN A 418 -20.37 16.38 -0.07
N LEU A 419 -19.56 15.45 0.42
CA LEU A 419 -18.25 15.74 1.02
C LEU A 419 -17.31 16.46 0.07
N THR A 420 -17.44 16.26 -1.25
CA THR A 420 -16.65 17.00 -2.24
C THR A 420 -16.91 18.50 -2.22
N ALA A 421 -18.06 18.96 -1.70
CA ALA A 421 -18.37 20.37 -1.53
C ALA A 421 -17.66 21.02 -0.33
N LEU A 422 -17.20 20.22 0.64
CA LEU A 422 -16.40 20.68 1.78
C LEU A 422 -14.90 20.68 1.49
N MET A 423 -14.49 19.94 0.46
CA MET A 423 -13.12 19.96 0.01
C MET A 423 -12.88 21.30 -0.70
N PRO A 424 -11.73 21.95 -0.49
CA PRO A 424 -11.35 23.04 -1.37
C PRO A 424 -11.46 22.48 -2.79
N GLY A 425 -12.26 23.12 -3.65
CA GLY A 425 -12.19 22.86 -5.09
C GLY A 425 -10.72 22.90 -5.50
N PRO A 426 -10.29 22.17 -6.55
CA PRO A 426 -8.89 22.09 -6.95
C PRO A 426 -8.36 23.50 -6.85
N ALA A 427 -7.41 23.72 -5.92
CA ALA A 427 -6.78 25.02 -5.76
C ALA A 427 -6.50 25.44 -7.19
N PRO A 428 -7.07 26.57 -7.67
CA PRO A 428 -7.09 26.90 -9.09
C PRO A 428 -5.70 26.59 -9.55
N THR A 429 -5.54 25.56 -10.41
CA THR A 429 -4.21 25.06 -10.78
C THR A 429 -3.47 26.34 -11.05
N PRO A 430 -2.46 26.73 -10.24
CA PRO A 430 -1.90 28.04 -10.41
C PRO A 430 -1.55 28.04 -11.86
N VAL A 431 -2.21 28.91 -12.62
CA VAL A 431 -1.88 29.12 -14.01
C VAL A 431 -0.52 29.75 -13.84
N VAL A 432 0.51 28.92 -13.71
CA VAL A 432 1.89 29.33 -13.73
C VAL A 432 2.03 29.66 -15.19
N PRO A 433 1.99 30.95 -15.57
CA PRO A 433 2.10 31.33 -16.95
C PRO A 433 3.58 31.06 -17.28
N GLY A 434 3.87 29.84 -17.74
CA GLY A 434 5.21 29.35 -18.06
C GLY A 434 6.04 28.88 -16.85
N GLY A 435 6.28 27.56 -16.76
CA GLY A 435 7.51 27.02 -16.16
C GLY A 435 7.57 26.87 -14.63
N GLY A 436 6.65 26.13 -14.01
CA GLY A 436 6.69 25.87 -12.55
C GLY A 436 7.93 25.09 -12.10
N VAL A 437 8.44 25.41 -10.90
CA VAL A 437 9.55 24.70 -10.25
C VAL A 437 9.05 23.92 -9.03
N ILE A 438 9.28 22.61 -9.01
CA ILE A 438 9.10 21.76 -7.83
C ILE A 438 10.46 21.55 -7.19
N ILE A 439 10.51 21.62 -5.86
CA ILE A 439 11.71 21.32 -5.08
C ILE A 439 11.44 20.07 -4.27
N THR A 440 12.38 19.13 -4.26
CA THR A 440 12.35 17.96 -3.38
C THR A 440 13.61 17.93 -2.52
N ILE A 441 13.51 17.44 -1.28
CA ILE A 441 14.63 17.16 -0.38
C ILE A 441 14.68 15.66 -0.18
N ASN A 442 15.74 15.00 -0.65
CA ASN A 442 15.89 13.54 -0.64
C ASN A 442 14.65 12.80 -1.20
N GLY A 443 14.07 13.34 -2.28
CA GLY A 443 12.86 12.80 -2.91
C GLY A 443 11.53 13.18 -2.25
N GLN A 444 11.52 13.84 -1.09
CA GLN A 444 10.30 14.37 -0.47
C GLN A 444 9.99 15.79 -0.97
N PRO A 445 8.77 16.10 -1.43
CA PRO A 445 8.43 17.44 -1.93
C PRO A 445 8.50 18.49 -0.81
N LEU A 446 9.17 19.61 -1.10
CA LEU A 446 9.17 20.81 -0.27
C LEU A 446 8.08 21.75 -0.78
N PHE A 447 6.92 21.73 -0.14
CA PHE A 447 5.85 22.67 -0.44
C PHE A 447 6.14 24.02 0.20
N THR A 448 6.06 25.11 -0.57
CA THR A 448 6.32 26.47 -0.09
C THR A 448 5.20 27.42 -0.49
N GLU A 449 4.86 28.35 0.41
CA GLU A 449 3.94 29.44 0.13
C GLU A 449 4.60 30.80 0.44
N PRO A 450 4.81 31.68 -0.56
CA PRO A 450 4.57 31.47 -2.00
C PRO A 450 5.50 30.39 -2.63
N PRO A 451 5.13 29.84 -3.80
CA PRO A 451 5.90 28.77 -4.44
C PRO A 451 7.27 29.27 -4.93
N ALA A 452 8.22 28.34 -5.08
CA ALA A 452 9.48 28.60 -5.77
C ALA A 452 9.25 28.96 -7.24
N PHE A 453 10.15 29.77 -7.81
CA PHE A 453 10.05 30.23 -9.20
C PHE A 453 11.42 30.38 -9.86
N ILE A 454 11.44 30.53 -11.19
CA ILE A 454 12.65 30.88 -11.94
C ILE A 454 12.67 32.39 -12.15
N ASP A 455 13.74 33.07 -11.72
CA ASP A 455 13.88 34.50 -11.95
C ASP A 455 14.27 34.85 -13.41
N ARG A 456 14.40 36.14 -13.70
CA ARG A 456 14.80 36.63 -15.04
C ARG A 456 16.20 36.18 -15.48
N ASN A 457 17.04 35.74 -14.54
CA ASN A 457 18.40 35.25 -14.80
C ASN A 457 18.44 33.72 -14.94
N GLY A 458 17.29 33.04 -14.95
CA GLY A 458 17.22 31.57 -15.06
C GLY A 458 17.67 30.86 -13.78
N ARG A 459 17.45 31.47 -12.61
CA ARG A 459 17.81 30.91 -11.31
C ARG A 459 16.56 30.55 -10.51
N THR A 460 16.58 29.36 -9.90
CA THR A 460 15.54 28.92 -8.98
C THR A 460 15.62 29.72 -7.68
N MET A 461 14.56 30.47 -7.41
CA MET A 461 14.35 31.28 -6.22
C MET A 461 13.42 30.55 -5.26
N VAL A 462 13.82 30.47 -3.99
CA VAL A 462 13.13 29.66 -2.97
C VAL A 462 12.95 30.47 -1.70
N PRO A 463 11.82 30.35 -0.98
CA PRO A 463 11.67 30.96 0.33
C PRO A 463 12.78 30.51 1.27
N ALA A 464 13.57 31.48 1.78
CA ALA A 464 14.78 31.21 2.54
C ALA A 464 14.54 30.37 3.79
N ARG A 465 13.39 30.57 4.46
CA ARG A 465 13.01 29.84 5.66
C ARG A 465 12.67 28.39 5.38
N ALA A 466 11.82 28.13 4.37
CA ALA A 466 11.45 26.77 4.00
C ALA A 466 12.68 25.93 3.61
N LEU A 467 13.58 26.52 2.81
CA LEU A 467 14.83 25.86 2.45
C LEU A 467 15.75 25.62 3.66
N ALA A 468 15.89 26.60 4.54
CA ALA A 468 16.74 26.48 5.73
C ALA A 468 16.24 25.39 6.69
N GLU A 469 14.95 25.41 7.03
CA GLU A 469 14.31 24.43 7.92
C GLU A 469 14.47 23.01 7.36
N ALA A 470 14.20 22.83 6.07
CA ALA A 470 14.30 21.52 5.43
C ALA A 470 15.74 20.97 5.36
N LEU A 471 16.75 21.85 5.45
CA LEU A 471 18.17 21.49 5.46
C LEU A 471 18.79 21.47 6.88
N GLY A 472 17.98 21.61 7.93
CA GLY A 472 18.42 21.65 9.32
C GLY A 472 19.23 22.92 9.66
N CYS A 473 19.00 24.01 8.94
CA CYS A 473 19.67 25.30 9.13
C CYS A 473 18.75 26.27 9.90
N LYS A 474 19.36 27.17 10.66
CA LYS A 474 18.65 28.33 11.24
C LYS A 474 18.69 29.49 10.25
N VAL A 475 17.55 30.11 9.98
CA VAL A 475 17.48 31.38 9.24
C VAL A 475 17.07 32.52 10.16
N GLU A 476 17.72 33.67 10.02
CA GLU A 476 17.41 34.89 10.73
C GLU A 476 17.32 36.05 9.73
N TRP A 477 16.31 36.91 9.91
CA TRP A 477 16.16 38.15 9.18
C TRP A 477 16.62 39.31 10.05
N ILE A 478 17.58 40.11 9.57
CA ILE A 478 18.05 41.31 10.26
C ILE A 478 17.63 42.53 9.45
N GLU A 479 16.64 43.24 9.98
CA GLU A 479 16.00 44.38 9.32
C GLU A 479 17.00 45.52 9.03
N THR A 480 17.92 45.80 9.97
CA THR A 480 18.79 46.98 9.95
C THR A 480 19.62 47.11 8.67
N ASN A 481 20.04 45.99 8.09
CA ASN A 481 20.87 45.91 6.89
C ASN A 481 20.25 45.02 5.81
N LYS A 482 18.96 44.63 5.97
CA LYS A 482 18.26 43.71 5.07
C LYS A 482 19.02 42.41 4.83
N GLU A 483 19.58 41.85 5.91
CA GLU A 483 20.39 40.62 5.87
C GLU A 483 19.52 39.38 6.11
N VAL A 484 19.74 38.38 5.26
CA VAL A 484 19.31 37.00 5.44
C VAL A 484 20.51 36.22 5.94
N ARG A 485 20.46 35.80 7.20
CA ARG A 485 21.53 35.03 7.83
C ARG A 485 21.10 33.57 7.93
N VAL A 486 21.82 32.68 7.25
CA VAL A 486 21.63 31.23 7.32
C VAL A 486 22.79 30.62 8.10
N THR A 487 22.48 29.80 9.10
CA THR A 487 23.48 29.19 10.01
C THR A 487 23.31 27.68 10.04
N LYS A 488 24.39 26.92 9.85
CA LYS A 488 24.44 25.47 9.99
C LYS A 488 25.72 25.07 10.73
N GLY A 489 25.61 24.62 11.98
CA GLY A 489 26.78 24.45 12.85
C GLY A 489 27.56 25.76 12.97
N ASP A 490 28.86 25.71 12.68
CA ASP A 490 29.76 26.89 12.72
C ASP A 490 29.74 27.71 11.41
N GLN A 491 29.04 27.25 10.38
CA GLN A 491 28.98 27.94 9.10
C GLN A 491 27.91 29.02 9.09
N VAL A 492 28.28 30.23 8.71
CA VAL A 492 27.38 31.39 8.61
C VAL A 492 27.42 31.98 7.20
N ILE A 493 26.28 31.93 6.52
CA ILE A 493 26.05 32.52 5.21
C ILE A 493 25.22 33.80 5.40
N ARG A 494 25.71 34.95 4.91
CA ARG A 494 24.99 36.23 4.98
C ARG A 494 24.75 36.75 3.58
N MET A 495 23.48 36.88 3.23
CA MET A 495 23.05 37.46 1.95
C MET A 495 22.26 38.74 2.23
N TYR A 496 22.32 39.71 1.32
CA TYR A 496 21.65 41.00 1.50
C TYR A 496 20.64 41.22 0.38
N ILE A 497 19.43 41.70 0.71
CA ILE A 497 18.39 41.95 -0.30
C ILE A 497 18.89 42.93 -1.36
N GLY A 498 18.75 42.55 -2.62
CA GLY A 498 19.13 43.38 -3.78
C GLY A 498 20.64 43.45 -4.06
N GLN A 499 21.49 42.78 -3.28
CA GLN A 499 22.94 42.73 -3.53
C GLN A 499 23.34 41.35 -4.02
N SER A 500 24.24 41.29 -5.01
CA SER A 500 24.84 40.03 -5.50
C SER A 500 26.12 39.64 -4.75
N ALA A 501 26.59 40.47 -3.83
CA ALA A 501 27.64 40.10 -2.89
C ALA A 501 27.02 39.42 -1.66
N TYR A 502 27.63 38.34 -1.21
CA TYR A 502 27.26 37.65 0.02
C TYR A 502 28.53 37.21 0.75
N THR A 503 28.44 36.80 2.01
CA THR A 503 29.60 36.33 2.76
C THR A 503 29.37 34.93 3.32
N VAL A 504 30.44 34.14 3.36
CA VAL A 504 30.47 32.81 3.99
C VAL A 504 31.63 32.82 4.97
N ASN A 505 31.34 32.67 6.26
CA ASN A 505 32.33 32.75 7.33
C ASN A 505 33.23 34.00 7.24
N GLY A 506 32.64 35.14 6.86
CA GLY A 506 33.34 36.42 6.71
C GLY A 506 34.08 36.63 5.39
N THR A 507 34.14 35.61 4.52
CA THR A 507 34.74 35.72 3.18
C THR A 507 33.70 36.14 2.17
N THR A 508 33.94 37.24 1.44
CA THR A 508 33.03 37.73 0.41
C THR A 508 33.05 36.85 -0.84
N GLN A 509 31.85 36.45 -1.27
CA GLN A 509 31.55 35.71 -2.48
C GLN A 509 30.59 36.52 -3.35
N LYS A 510 30.40 36.09 -4.59
CA LYS A 510 29.49 36.71 -5.55
C LYS A 510 28.52 35.70 -6.13
N MET A 511 27.25 36.07 -6.19
CA MET A 511 26.18 35.35 -6.88
C MET A 511 25.78 36.09 -8.15
N ASP A 512 25.16 35.36 -9.08
CA ASP A 512 24.72 35.91 -10.36
C ASP A 512 23.28 36.44 -10.33
N THR A 513 22.57 36.23 -9.22
CA THR A 513 21.30 36.89 -8.92
C THR A 513 21.20 37.21 -7.43
N ALA A 514 20.43 38.22 -7.06
CA ALA A 514 20.33 38.71 -5.69
C ALA A 514 19.08 38.15 -4.96
N PRO A 515 19.12 37.98 -3.63
CA PRO A 515 17.94 37.75 -2.82
C PRO A 515 16.95 38.91 -2.98
N ILE A 516 15.66 38.57 -2.96
CA ILE A 516 14.57 39.52 -3.14
C ILE A 516 13.45 39.25 -2.15
N ILE A 517 12.58 40.23 -1.96
CA ILE A 517 11.35 40.09 -1.20
C ILE A 517 10.19 40.04 -2.19
N VAL A 518 9.36 39.01 -2.10
CA VAL A 518 8.12 38.83 -2.87
C VAL A 518 7.03 38.43 -1.88
N ASP A 519 5.91 39.15 -1.85
CA ASP A 519 4.77 38.91 -0.95
C ASP A 519 5.17 38.68 0.52
N ASP A 520 5.98 39.60 1.05
CA ASP A 520 6.53 39.54 2.42
C ASP A 520 7.27 38.24 2.76
N ARG A 521 7.84 37.57 1.74
CA ARG A 521 8.77 36.46 1.89
C ARG A 521 10.09 36.76 1.22
N THR A 522 11.16 36.37 1.91
CA THR A 522 12.50 36.48 1.36
C THR A 522 12.82 35.25 0.52
N PHE A 523 13.14 35.49 -0.74
CA PHE A 523 13.58 34.48 -1.69
C PHE A 523 15.08 34.53 -1.87
N VAL A 524 15.71 33.35 -1.84
CA VAL A 524 17.16 33.19 -2.04
C VAL A 524 17.43 32.25 -3.22
N PRO A 525 18.55 32.43 -3.93
CA PRO A 525 18.93 31.55 -5.02
C PRO A 525 19.34 30.15 -4.50
N LEU A 526 18.56 29.10 -4.84
CA LEU A 526 18.73 27.74 -4.32
C LEU A 526 20.16 27.21 -4.50
N ARG A 527 20.71 27.41 -5.69
CA ARG A 527 22.04 26.89 -6.06
C ARG A 527 23.13 27.37 -5.12
N PHE A 528 23.13 28.64 -4.75
CA PHE A 528 24.20 29.21 -3.93
C PHE A 528 24.08 28.73 -2.49
N VAL A 529 22.86 28.68 -1.95
CA VAL A 529 22.64 28.11 -0.62
C VAL A 529 23.05 26.64 -0.58
N ALA A 530 22.66 25.84 -1.59
CA ALA A 530 23.03 24.43 -1.67
C ALA A 530 24.55 24.22 -1.81
N GLN A 531 25.21 25.01 -2.67
CA GLN A 531 26.66 24.95 -2.87
C GLN A 531 27.42 25.20 -1.57
N GLU A 532 27.08 26.27 -0.85
CA GLU A 532 27.79 26.61 0.39
C GLU A 532 27.52 25.60 1.50
N LEU A 533 26.33 24.99 1.53
CA LEU A 533 25.99 23.94 2.51
C LEU A 533 26.50 22.55 2.12
N GLY A 534 27.20 22.40 0.98
CA GLY A 534 27.74 21.11 0.51
C GLY A 534 26.68 20.11 0.03
N VAL A 535 25.50 20.60 -0.34
CA VAL A 535 24.34 19.79 -0.73
C VAL A 535 24.30 19.66 -2.25
N LYS A 536 24.05 18.46 -2.76
CA LYS A 536 23.99 18.21 -4.21
C LYS A 536 22.61 18.56 -4.76
N LEU A 537 22.59 19.09 -5.99
CA LEU A 537 21.36 19.36 -6.73
C LEU A 537 21.29 18.45 -7.96
N ASP A 538 20.16 17.80 -8.14
CA ASP A 538 19.79 17.11 -9.37
C ASP A 538 18.56 17.81 -9.99
N VAL A 539 18.63 18.14 -11.27
CA VAL A 539 17.61 18.95 -11.95
C VAL A 539 17.06 18.17 -13.13
N THR A 540 15.77 17.85 -13.07
CA THR A 540 15.05 17.19 -14.15
C THR A 540 13.99 18.14 -14.72
N GLN A 541 13.87 18.21 -16.05
CA GLN A 541 12.77 18.91 -16.71
C GLN A 541 11.88 17.92 -17.43
N LYS A 542 10.57 17.95 -17.15
CA LYS A 542 9.56 17.12 -17.82
C LYS A 542 8.29 17.95 -18.03
N ASP A 543 7.78 17.98 -19.25
CA ASP A 543 6.50 18.63 -19.60
C ASP A 543 6.39 20.11 -19.17
N GLY A 544 7.50 20.86 -19.23
CA GLY A 544 7.55 22.27 -18.82
C GLY A 544 7.64 22.50 -17.30
N LEU A 545 7.73 21.42 -16.52
CA LEU A 545 7.95 21.42 -15.08
C LEU A 545 9.44 21.19 -14.79
N THR A 546 10.04 22.06 -13.98
CA THR A 546 11.41 21.86 -13.49
C THR A 546 11.36 21.25 -12.10
N VAL A 547 11.90 20.05 -11.91
CA VAL A 547 12.06 19.42 -10.60
C VAL A 547 13.51 19.58 -10.17
N VAL A 548 13.75 20.21 -9.02
CA VAL A 548 15.07 20.35 -8.40
C VAL A 548 15.12 19.50 -7.15
N ASN A 549 15.82 18.37 -7.22
CA ASN A 549 16.05 17.48 -6.11
C ASN A 549 17.32 17.87 -5.35
N VAL A 550 17.17 18.09 -4.06
CA VAL A 550 18.20 18.51 -3.12
C VAL A 550 18.61 17.28 -2.31
N LEU A 551 19.81 16.78 -2.56
CA LEU A 551 20.33 15.55 -1.97
C LEU A 551 21.27 15.91 -0.82
N THR A 552 20.81 15.69 0.41
CA THR A 552 21.64 15.86 1.61
C THR A 552 22.58 14.66 1.77
N GLN A 553 23.79 14.90 2.25
CA GLN A 553 24.78 13.83 2.51
C GLN A 553 24.44 13.03 3.76
#